data_AF-A0A0D3RRB9-F1
#
_entry.id   AF-A0A0D3RRB9-F1
#
_cell.length_a   1.000
_cell.length_b   1.000
_cell.length_c   1.000
_cell.angle_alpha   90.00
_cell.angle_beta   90.00
_cell.angle_gamma   90.00
#
_symmetry.space_group_name_H-M   'P 1'
#
loop_
_entity.id
_entity.type
_entity.pdbx_description
1 polymer ?
#
loop_
_entity_poly.entity_id
_entity_poly.type
_entity_poly.pdbx_seq_one_letter_code
_entity_poly.pdbx_strand_id
1 'polypeptide(L)'
;MEIKDKKLEENKKVEENIKGAPAKENIKEETTKVDVKKEENKKKEQKSDKIENKTEVLSDKVENKQENKTDNTVEKKKEVKKESKQEKKITKKEEAIVRGVSLPISKKHAMAICNLIKHKSIDQSLAELEKVSNMKKAVPFKGEIPHRKGMMSGRYPVNASIYFIKMLKSLKGNIIVNGMDLEKTRIYIASTARAFRPPKSGGRHGKRCHVLLRAKEFNLVPQKEEKK
;
A
#
# COMPACT_ATOMS: atom_id res chain seq x y z
N MET A 1 45.80 22.14 -26.83
CA MET A 1 44.85 21.62 -27.85
C MET A 1 44.88 20.08 -27.96
N GLU A 2 45.74 19.37 -27.21
CA GLU A 2 45.95 17.91 -27.34
C GLU A 2 44.94 16.99 -26.64
N ILE A 3 43.96 17.52 -25.89
CA ILE A 3 42.96 16.71 -25.15
C ILE A 3 41.72 16.42 -26.01
N LYS A 4 41.47 17.25 -27.04
CA LYS A 4 40.32 17.06 -27.95
C LYS A 4 40.57 15.97 -28.99
N ASP A 5 41.83 15.76 -29.39
CA ASP A 5 42.19 14.80 -30.43
C ASP A 5 42.19 13.36 -29.91
N LYS A 6 42.64 13.12 -28.67
CA LYS A 6 42.58 11.80 -28.02
C LYS A 6 41.15 11.26 -27.85
N LYS A 7 40.19 12.15 -27.61
CA LYS A 7 38.77 11.79 -27.44
C LYS A 7 38.07 11.46 -28.76
N LEU A 8 38.63 11.92 -29.87
CA LEU A 8 38.14 11.66 -31.23
C LEU A 8 38.67 10.34 -31.79
N GLU A 9 39.86 9.91 -31.36
CA GLU A 9 40.44 8.60 -31.68
C GLU A 9 39.79 7.44 -30.92
N GLU A 10 39.37 7.63 -29.66
CA GLU A 10 38.64 6.60 -28.91
C GLU A 10 37.25 6.32 -29.52
N ASN A 11 36.55 7.35 -30.01
CA ASN A 11 35.23 7.18 -30.63
C ASN A 11 35.30 6.47 -31.99
N LYS A 12 36.37 6.67 -32.78
CA LYS A 12 36.57 5.96 -34.05
C LYS A 12 36.82 4.45 -33.87
N LYS A 13 37.48 4.04 -32.78
CA LYS A 13 37.72 2.62 -32.47
C LYS A 13 36.45 1.86 -32.02
N VAL A 14 35.42 2.58 -31.56
CA VAL A 14 34.12 1.97 -31.19
C VAL A 14 33.26 1.72 -32.43
N GLU A 15 33.33 2.60 -33.44
CA GLU A 15 32.53 2.47 -34.67
C GLU A 15 33.06 1.40 -35.65
N GLU A 16 34.36 1.09 -35.63
CA GLU A 16 34.95 0.05 -36.49
C GLU A 16 34.66 -1.39 -36.00
N ASN A 17 34.30 -1.58 -34.73
CA ASN A 17 34.03 -2.91 -34.14
C ASN A 17 32.59 -3.44 -34.35
N ILE A 18 31.71 -2.68 -35.02
CA ILE A 18 30.32 -3.10 -35.29
C ILE A 18 30.14 -3.66 -36.72
N LYS A 19 31.17 -3.56 -37.58
CA LYS A 19 31.13 -4.10 -38.95
C LYS A 19 31.77 -5.49 -39.02
N GLY A 20 31.06 -6.50 -38.54
CA GLY A 20 31.55 -7.89 -38.61
C GLY A 20 30.52 -8.95 -38.24
N ALA A 21 29.45 -9.12 -39.03
CA ALA A 21 28.75 -10.41 -39.21
C ALA A 21 27.71 -10.34 -40.36
N PRO A 22 27.53 -11.41 -41.15
CA PRO A 22 26.86 -11.38 -42.45
C PRO A 22 25.33 -11.52 -42.38
N ALA A 23 24.63 -10.74 -43.22
CA ALA A 23 23.22 -10.94 -43.54
C ALA A 23 23.08 -11.91 -44.72
N LYS A 24 22.29 -12.98 -44.52
CA LYS A 24 21.40 -13.63 -45.51
C LYS A 24 20.80 -14.87 -44.85
N GLU A 25 19.56 -14.76 -44.37
CA GLU A 25 18.52 -15.84 -44.39
C GLU A 25 17.20 -15.47 -43.68
N ASN A 26 17.09 -14.37 -42.93
CA ASN A 26 15.88 -14.10 -42.11
C ASN A 26 14.84 -13.09 -42.65
N ILE A 27 14.90 -12.67 -43.92
CA ILE A 27 14.05 -11.57 -44.43
C ILE A 27 12.59 -12.00 -44.75
N LYS A 28 12.24 -13.30 -44.68
CA LYS A 28 10.89 -13.78 -45.07
C LYS A 28 9.96 -14.21 -43.92
N GLU A 29 10.46 -14.34 -42.69
CA GLU A 29 9.60 -14.66 -41.52
C GLU A 29 9.31 -13.46 -40.62
N GLU A 30 9.98 -12.32 -40.83
CA GLU A 30 9.70 -11.08 -40.10
C GLU A 30 8.50 -10.31 -40.67
N THR A 31 8.13 -10.52 -41.94
CA THR A 31 7.05 -9.79 -42.60
C THR A 31 5.65 -10.15 -42.11
N THR A 32 5.45 -11.31 -41.46
CA THR A 32 4.15 -11.70 -40.87
C THR A 32 4.03 -11.36 -39.38
N LYS A 33 5.11 -10.98 -38.70
CA LYS A 33 5.11 -10.53 -37.30
C LYS A 33 4.95 -9.01 -37.13
N VAL A 34 5.09 -8.25 -38.22
CA VAL A 34 4.90 -6.78 -38.23
C VAL A 34 3.41 -6.40 -38.30
N ASP A 35 2.54 -7.24 -38.88
CA ASP A 35 1.13 -6.90 -39.07
C ASP A 35 0.22 -7.20 -37.87
N VAL A 36 0.59 -8.11 -36.96
CA VAL A 36 -0.17 -8.34 -35.70
C VAL A 36 0.19 -7.31 -34.61
N LYS A 37 1.40 -6.74 -34.66
CA LYS A 37 1.84 -5.67 -33.72
C LYS A 37 1.34 -4.28 -34.09
N LYS A 38 0.74 -4.11 -35.28
CA LYS A 38 0.18 -2.82 -35.75
C LYS A 38 -1.27 -2.60 -35.31
N GLU A 39 -1.99 -3.65 -34.90
CA GLU A 39 -3.38 -3.55 -34.41
C GLU A 39 -3.50 -3.35 -32.89
N GLU A 40 -2.54 -3.80 -32.07
CA GLU A 40 -2.60 -3.61 -30.61
C GLU A 40 -2.19 -2.19 -30.14
N ASN A 41 -1.40 -1.45 -30.93
CA ASN A 41 -1.01 -0.08 -30.60
C ASN A 41 -2.05 0.98 -31.01
N LYS A 42 -2.98 0.67 -31.93
CA LYS A 42 -4.11 1.56 -32.29
C LYS A 42 -5.17 1.72 -31.18
N LYS A 43 -5.19 0.83 -30.17
CA LYS A 43 -6.08 0.94 -29.00
C LYS A 43 -5.47 1.67 -27.80
N LYS A 44 -4.17 1.99 -27.83
CA LYS A 44 -3.46 2.70 -26.74
C LYS A 44 -3.33 4.21 -26.97
N GLU A 45 -3.35 4.68 -28.21
CA GLU A 45 -3.32 6.13 -28.51
C GLU A 45 -4.71 6.80 -28.37
N GLN A 46 -5.83 6.08 -28.44
CA GLN A 46 -7.17 6.67 -28.32
C GLN A 46 -7.69 6.88 -26.88
N LYS A 47 -6.85 6.71 -25.84
CA LYS A 47 -7.22 6.97 -24.44
C LYS A 47 -6.35 8.01 -23.73
N SER A 48 -5.21 8.38 -24.29
CA SER A 48 -4.35 9.49 -23.83
C SER A 48 -4.90 10.86 -24.27
N ASP A 49 -5.48 10.96 -25.45
CA ASP A 49 -5.86 12.25 -26.07
C ASP A 49 -7.14 12.88 -25.51
N LYS A 50 -7.79 12.22 -24.54
CA LYS A 50 -9.02 12.68 -23.87
C LYS A 50 -8.79 13.27 -22.48
N ILE A 51 -7.58 13.15 -21.95
CA ILE A 51 -7.21 13.60 -20.60
C ILE A 51 -6.36 14.88 -20.66
N GLU A 52 -5.59 15.10 -21.73
CA GLU A 52 -4.72 16.28 -21.87
C GLU A 52 -5.48 17.54 -22.34
N ASN A 53 -6.50 17.39 -23.19
CA ASN A 53 -7.35 18.50 -23.67
C ASN A 53 -8.32 19.11 -22.62
N LYS A 54 -8.36 18.59 -21.39
CA LYS A 54 -9.20 19.12 -20.30
C LYS A 54 -8.42 19.95 -19.28
N THR A 55 -7.10 19.86 -19.33
CA THR A 55 -6.16 20.54 -18.44
C THR A 55 -5.55 21.80 -19.05
N GLU A 56 -5.68 22.01 -20.37
CA GLU A 56 -5.10 23.17 -21.09
C GLU A 56 -6.09 24.33 -21.35
N VAL A 57 -7.38 24.17 -21.04
CA VAL A 57 -8.42 25.22 -21.26
C VAL A 57 -8.64 26.12 -20.03
N LEU A 58 -7.99 25.84 -18.90
CA LEU A 58 -8.23 26.54 -17.61
C LEU A 58 -7.04 27.37 -17.09
N SER A 59 -5.89 27.36 -17.76
CA SER A 59 -4.69 28.08 -17.33
C SER A 59 -4.50 29.45 -17.98
N ASP A 60 -5.14 29.74 -19.12
CA ASP A 60 -4.70 30.86 -19.98
C ASP A 60 -5.64 32.07 -19.95
N LYS A 61 -6.39 32.28 -18.86
CA LYS A 61 -7.33 33.42 -18.73
C LYS A 61 -7.17 34.28 -17.48
N VAL A 62 -6.08 34.11 -16.72
CA VAL A 62 -5.93 34.74 -15.39
C VAL A 62 -4.86 35.83 -15.33
N GLU A 63 -4.06 36.06 -16.37
CA GLU A 63 -3.02 37.09 -16.31
C GLU A 63 -3.31 38.24 -17.30
N ASN A 64 -3.64 39.41 -16.72
CA ASN A 64 -3.76 40.77 -17.27
C ASN A 64 -5.16 41.31 -17.65
N LYS A 65 -5.92 41.79 -16.64
CA LYS A 65 -6.07 43.25 -16.41
C LYS A 65 -6.88 43.54 -15.14
N GLN A 66 -6.18 44.19 -14.22
CA GLN A 66 -6.56 45.06 -13.10
C GLN A 66 -8.03 45.51 -12.95
N GLU A 67 -8.46 45.49 -11.67
CA GLU A 67 -9.21 46.57 -11.00
C GLU A 67 -10.55 47.02 -11.60
N ASN A 68 -11.67 46.52 -11.04
CA ASN A 68 -12.72 47.30 -10.37
C ASN A 68 -14.08 46.55 -10.30
N LYS A 69 -14.66 46.54 -9.10
CA LYS A 69 -16.11 46.49 -8.78
C LYS A 69 -16.94 45.27 -9.24
N THR A 70 -17.30 44.38 -8.32
CA THR A 70 -18.59 44.44 -7.59
C THR A 70 -18.89 43.15 -6.83
N ASP A 71 -18.90 43.29 -5.51
CA ASP A 71 -19.50 42.41 -4.52
C ASP A 71 -21.02 42.29 -4.72
N ASN A 72 -21.59 41.09 -4.53
CA ASN A 72 -22.94 40.83 -3.96
C ASN A 72 -23.63 39.49 -4.35
N THR A 73 -23.04 38.63 -5.19
CA THR A 73 -23.80 37.43 -5.67
C THR A 73 -23.28 36.07 -5.20
N VAL A 74 -22.17 36.03 -4.45
CA VAL A 74 -21.51 34.76 -4.05
C VAL A 74 -21.84 34.33 -2.61
N GLU A 75 -22.29 35.26 -1.76
CA GLU A 75 -22.53 34.97 -0.33
C GLU A 75 -23.84 34.20 -0.10
N LYS A 76 -24.89 34.44 -0.90
CA LYS A 76 -26.20 33.79 -0.74
C LYS A 76 -26.28 32.30 -1.09
N LYS A 77 -25.29 31.72 -1.78
CA LYS A 77 -25.27 30.28 -2.13
C LYS A 77 -24.37 29.43 -1.22
N LYS A 78 -23.54 30.04 -0.38
CA LYS A 78 -22.68 29.35 0.59
C LYS A 78 -23.33 29.14 1.96
N GLU A 79 -24.38 29.89 2.28
CA GLU A 79 -25.07 29.79 3.58
C GLU A 79 -26.19 28.71 3.57
N VAL A 80 -26.93 28.54 2.48
CA VAL A 80 -28.11 27.66 2.43
C VAL A 80 -27.79 26.14 2.40
N LYS A 81 -26.53 25.74 2.20
CA LYS A 81 -26.11 24.32 2.30
C LYS A 81 -25.44 23.93 3.63
N LYS A 82 -25.30 24.88 4.55
CA LYS A 82 -24.66 24.66 5.85
C LYS A 82 -25.63 24.22 6.95
N GLU A 83 -26.93 24.30 6.71
CA GLU A 83 -27.95 23.95 7.70
C GLU A 83 -28.63 22.62 7.31
N SER A 84 -28.75 21.70 8.27
CA SER A 84 -29.35 20.35 8.19
C SER A 84 -28.48 19.13 7.85
N LYS A 85 -27.16 19.14 8.11
CA LYS A 85 -26.51 17.87 8.52
C LYS A 85 -26.83 17.63 9.99
N GLN A 86 -27.92 16.93 10.25
CA GLN A 86 -28.25 16.45 11.60
C GLN A 86 -27.00 15.81 12.22
N GLU A 87 -26.50 16.39 13.30
CA GLU A 87 -25.41 15.84 14.10
C GLU A 87 -25.87 14.47 14.61
N LYS A 88 -25.39 13.41 13.97
CA LYS A 88 -25.66 12.05 14.42
C LYS A 88 -25.02 11.91 15.79
N LYS A 89 -25.85 11.78 16.83
CA LYS A 89 -25.41 11.46 18.19
C LYS A 89 -24.47 10.25 18.13
N ILE A 90 -23.19 10.46 18.41
CA ILE A 90 -22.17 9.40 18.35
C ILE A 90 -22.42 8.47 19.53
N THR A 91 -22.99 7.30 19.25
CA THR A 91 -23.16 6.26 20.26
C THR A 91 -21.82 5.58 20.51
N LYS A 92 -21.27 5.78 21.71
CA LYS A 92 -20.03 5.13 22.12
C LYS A 92 -20.26 3.63 22.24
N LYS A 93 -19.45 2.84 21.53
CA LYS A 93 -19.43 1.38 21.68
C LYS A 93 -18.25 0.97 22.55
N GLU A 94 -18.39 -0.16 23.21
CA GLU A 94 -17.33 -0.68 24.10
C GLU A 94 -16.15 -1.29 23.34
N GLU A 95 -16.37 -1.83 22.14
CA GLU A 95 -15.32 -2.45 21.35
C GLU A 95 -15.38 -2.09 19.86
N ALA A 96 -14.20 -1.97 19.24
CA ALA A 96 -14.05 -1.97 17.79
C ALA A 96 -13.61 -3.36 17.31
N ILE A 97 -14.26 -3.83 16.25
CA ILE A 97 -14.02 -5.16 15.67
C ILE A 97 -13.64 -4.99 14.20
N VAL A 98 -12.65 -5.75 13.76
CA VAL A 98 -12.33 -5.95 12.35
C VAL A 98 -12.17 -7.44 12.07
N ARG A 99 -12.76 -7.91 10.97
CA ARG A 99 -12.69 -9.31 10.51
C ARG A 99 -12.09 -9.36 9.12
N GLY A 100 -11.03 -10.14 8.96
CA GLY A 100 -10.46 -10.52 7.68
C GLY A 100 -10.97 -11.90 7.31
N VAL A 101 -11.80 -12.01 6.28
CA VAL A 101 -12.44 -13.27 5.88
C VAL A 101 -11.69 -13.87 4.70
N SER A 102 -11.34 -15.16 4.77
CA SER A 102 -10.76 -15.92 3.65
C SER A 102 -9.48 -15.29 3.05
N LEU A 103 -8.64 -14.69 3.91
CA LEU A 103 -7.41 -14.02 3.48
C LEU A 103 -6.42 -15.03 2.90
N PRO A 104 -5.70 -14.71 1.80
CA PRO A 104 -4.76 -15.61 1.13
C PRO A 104 -3.40 -15.68 1.86
N ILE A 105 -3.44 -15.91 3.17
CA ILE A 105 -2.26 -15.97 4.04
C ILE A 105 -2.23 -17.29 4.81
N SER A 106 -1.04 -17.70 5.23
CA SER A 106 -0.86 -18.88 6.08
C SER A 106 -1.32 -18.61 7.50
N LYS A 107 -2.03 -19.56 8.12
CA LYS A 107 -2.39 -19.49 9.55
C LYS A 107 -1.15 -19.32 10.45
N LYS A 108 -0.04 -20.02 10.16
CA LYS A 108 1.19 -19.92 10.97
C LYS A 108 1.81 -18.52 10.94
N HIS A 109 1.79 -17.85 9.78
CA HIS A 109 2.26 -16.47 9.66
C HIS A 109 1.33 -15.48 10.35
N ALA A 110 0.02 -15.64 10.15
CA ALA A 110 -0.97 -14.80 10.78
C ALA A 110 -0.92 -14.90 12.32
N MET A 111 -0.74 -16.11 12.86
CA MET A 111 -0.61 -16.34 14.31
C MET A 111 0.61 -15.63 14.91
N ALA A 112 1.76 -15.68 14.24
CA ALA A 112 2.97 -14.98 14.70
C ALA A 112 2.77 -13.46 14.73
N ILE A 113 2.11 -12.91 13.70
CA ILE A 113 1.76 -11.49 13.66
C ILE A 113 0.74 -11.12 14.74
N CYS A 114 -0.30 -11.94 14.95
CA CYS A 114 -1.28 -11.70 16.01
C CYS A 114 -0.61 -11.63 17.39
N ASN A 115 0.33 -12.54 17.68
CA ASN A 115 1.09 -12.49 18.94
C ASN A 115 1.95 -11.23 19.04
N LEU A 116 2.51 -10.75 17.93
CA LEU A 116 3.32 -9.54 17.91
C LEU A 116 2.50 -8.28 18.22
N ILE A 117 1.29 -8.15 17.67
CA ILE A 117 0.46 -6.94 17.80
C ILE A 117 -0.46 -6.96 19.03
N LYS A 118 -0.65 -8.11 19.67
CA LYS A 118 -1.48 -8.23 20.86
C LYS A 118 -0.95 -7.31 21.97
N HIS A 119 -1.85 -6.61 22.65
CA HIS A 119 -1.58 -5.66 23.74
C HIS A 119 -0.85 -4.36 23.36
N LYS A 120 -0.56 -4.15 22.07
CA LYS A 120 0.05 -2.90 21.58
C LYS A 120 -1.01 -1.88 21.19
N SER A 121 -0.59 -0.61 21.12
CA SER A 121 -1.39 0.42 20.46
C SER A 121 -1.38 0.22 18.95
N ILE A 122 -2.34 0.84 18.27
CA ILE A 122 -2.55 0.65 16.83
C ILE A 122 -1.40 1.26 16.04
N ASP A 123 -0.96 2.46 16.43
CA ASP A 123 0.12 3.16 15.74
C ASP A 123 1.47 2.45 15.94
N GLN A 124 1.73 1.92 17.14
CA GLN A 124 2.90 1.05 17.38
C GLN A 124 2.86 -0.21 16.50
N SER A 125 1.69 -0.84 16.41
CA SER A 125 1.50 -2.05 15.60
C SER A 125 1.73 -1.77 14.11
N LEU A 126 1.25 -0.63 13.59
CA LEU A 126 1.49 -0.20 12.22
C LEU A 126 2.98 -0.01 11.94
N ALA A 127 3.67 0.76 12.78
CA ALA A 127 5.10 1.04 12.63
C ALA A 127 5.96 -0.25 12.69
N GLU A 128 5.59 -1.21 13.54
CA GLU A 128 6.28 -2.49 13.58
C GLU A 128 6.05 -3.32 12.32
N LEU A 129 4.81 -3.41 11.83
CA LEU A 129 4.50 -4.20 10.64
C LEU A 129 5.10 -3.62 9.37
N GLU A 130 5.24 -2.30 9.29
CA GLU A 130 5.98 -1.62 8.21
C GLU A 130 7.47 -2.02 8.23
N LYS A 131 8.09 -2.06 9.42
CA LYS A 131 9.47 -2.57 9.57
C LYS A 131 9.58 -4.03 9.17
N VAL A 132 8.59 -4.87 9.48
CA VAL A 132 8.54 -6.28 9.07
C VAL A 132 8.39 -6.42 7.55
N SER A 133 7.54 -5.60 6.94
CA SER A 133 7.34 -5.57 5.48
C SER A 133 8.64 -5.22 4.76
N ASN A 134 9.41 -4.29 5.32
CA ASN A 134 10.73 -3.88 4.82
C ASN A 134 11.88 -4.81 5.26
N MET A 135 11.57 -5.96 5.85
CA MET A 135 12.53 -6.94 6.39
C MET A 135 13.53 -6.38 7.43
N LYS A 136 13.24 -5.23 8.04
CA LYS A 136 14.09 -4.59 9.06
C LYS A 136 13.92 -5.24 10.44
N LYS A 137 12.71 -5.71 10.76
CA LYS A 137 12.39 -6.37 12.04
C LYS A 137 11.88 -7.78 11.79
N ALA A 138 12.53 -8.77 12.41
CA ALA A 138 12.08 -10.15 12.34
C ALA A 138 10.91 -10.38 13.31
N VAL A 139 9.96 -11.22 12.91
CA VAL A 139 8.85 -11.64 13.76
C VAL A 139 9.25 -12.95 14.42
N PRO A 140 9.08 -13.10 15.74
CA PRO A 140 9.33 -14.36 16.42
C PRO A 140 8.32 -15.41 15.98
N PHE A 141 8.80 -16.60 15.62
CA PHE A 141 7.94 -17.72 15.25
C PHE A 141 8.18 -18.91 16.18
N LYS A 142 7.14 -19.74 16.38
CA LYS A 142 7.27 -21.00 17.10
C LYS A 142 7.58 -22.17 16.14
N GLY A 143 8.47 -23.08 16.55
CA GLY A 143 8.85 -24.31 15.85
C GLY A 143 10.22 -24.24 15.16
N GLU A 144 10.48 -25.22 14.30
CA GLU A 144 11.73 -25.41 13.54
C GLU A 144 11.92 -24.32 12.47
N ILE A 145 12.45 -23.18 12.86
CA ILE A 145 12.67 -22.02 11.99
C ILE A 145 14.08 -21.51 12.21
N PRO A 146 14.78 -21.04 11.15
CA PRO A 146 16.12 -20.51 11.27
C PRO A 146 16.23 -19.40 12.32
N HIS A 147 17.36 -19.40 13.02
CA HIS A 147 17.69 -18.39 14.02
C HIS A 147 17.91 -17.02 13.34
N ARG A 148 17.65 -15.94 14.07
CA ARG A 148 17.86 -14.57 13.60
C ARG A 148 18.59 -13.75 14.66
N LYS A 149 19.22 -12.66 14.25
CA LYS A 149 19.95 -11.80 15.18
C LYS A 149 19.01 -11.31 16.30
N GLY A 150 19.36 -11.62 17.55
CA GLY A 150 18.58 -11.27 18.73
C GLY A 150 17.37 -12.17 19.02
N MET A 151 17.18 -13.28 18.29
CA MET A 151 16.10 -14.25 18.59
C MET A 151 16.44 -15.67 18.15
N MET A 152 16.04 -16.65 18.98
CA MET A 152 16.20 -18.08 18.70
C MET A 152 15.52 -18.49 17.39
N SER A 153 14.35 -17.96 17.05
CA SER A 153 13.65 -18.36 15.83
C SER A 153 12.80 -17.23 15.26
N GLY A 154 13.02 -16.90 13.98
CA GLY A 154 12.36 -15.74 13.37
C GLY A 154 12.28 -15.75 11.85
N ARG A 155 11.22 -15.13 11.32
CA ARG A 155 10.98 -14.93 9.88
C ARG A 155 10.37 -13.56 9.59
N TYR A 156 10.36 -13.18 8.31
CA TYR A 156 9.78 -11.93 7.82
C TYR A 156 8.52 -12.22 6.98
N PRO A 157 7.32 -12.25 7.58
CA PRO A 157 6.08 -12.59 6.87
C PRO A 157 5.55 -11.40 6.05
N VAL A 158 6.26 -11.00 4.99
CA VAL A 158 5.96 -9.80 4.16
C VAL A 158 4.50 -9.76 3.70
N ASN A 159 4.03 -10.80 3.01
CA ASN A 159 2.67 -10.83 2.47
C ASN A 159 1.62 -10.71 3.57
N ALA A 160 1.80 -11.39 4.70
CA ALA A 160 0.84 -11.32 5.80
C ALA A 160 0.84 -9.93 6.44
N SER A 161 2.01 -9.32 6.66
CA SER A 161 2.11 -7.96 7.20
C SER A 161 1.32 -6.94 6.37
N ILE A 162 1.36 -7.02 5.04
CA ILE A 162 0.59 -6.12 4.16
C ILE A 162 -0.92 -6.23 4.42
N TYR A 163 -1.46 -7.44 4.58
CA TYR A 163 -2.88 -7.63 4.89
C TYR A 163 -3.21 -7.10 6.29
N PHE A 164 -2.35 -7.34 7.29
CA PHE A 164 -2.56 -6.83 8.64
C PHE A 164 -2.51 -5.30 8.72
N ILE A 165 -1.61 -4.65 7.97
CA ILE A 165 -1.57 -3.17 7.88
C ILE A 165 -2.91 -2.63 7.36
N LYS A 166 -3.48 -3.24 6.31
CA LYS A 166 -4.80 -2.85 5.80
C LYS A 166 -5.88 -3.01 6.88
N MET A 167 -5.89 -4.15 7.60
CA MET A 167 -6.86 -4.40 8.67
C MET A 167 -6.72 -3.41 9.84
N LEU A 168 -5.50 -3.05 10.23
CA LEU A 168 -5.25 -2.08 11.30
C LEU A 168 -5.70 -0.66 10.90
N LYS A 169 -5.51 -0.27 9.64
CA LYS A 169 -6.06 1.00 9.12
C LYS A 169 -7.59 1.02 9.19
N SER A 170 -8.24 -0.08 8.81
CA SER A 170 -9.70 -0.23 8.99
C SER A 170 -10.10 -0.20 10.46
N LEU A 171 -9.30 -0.80 11.35
CA LEU A 171 -9.57 -0.80 12.79
C LEU A 171 -9.51 0.61 13.37
N LYS A 172 -8.52 1.41 12.95
CA LYS A 172 -8.40 2.83 13.30
C LYS A 172 -9.65 3.62 12.87
N GLY A 173 -10.14 3.39 11.65
CA GLY A 173 -11.41 3.98 11.17
C GLY A 173 -12.61 3.57 12.02
N ASN A 174 -12.73 2.29 12.38
CA ASN A 174 -13.84 1.81 13.21
C ASN A 174 -13.84 2.41 14.63
N ILE A 175 -12.67 2.69 15.19
CA ILE A 175 -12.54 3.32 16.51
C ILE A 175 -13.08 4.76 16.48
N ILE A 176 -12.69 5.52 15.45
CA ILE A 176 -13.19 6.88 15.24
C ILE A 176 -14.71 6.89 15.09
N VAL A 177 -15.25 5.98 14.26
CA VAL A 177 -16.70 5.84 14.05
C VAL A 177 -17.43 5.45 15.34
N ASN A 178 -16.82 4.62 16.18
CA ASN A 178 -17.38 4.20 17.46
C ASN A 178 -17.18 5.24 18.58
N GLY A 179 -16.56 6.39 18.31
CA GLY A 179 -16.35 7.46 19.28
C GLY A 179 -15.37 7.12 20.41
N MET A 180 -14.43 6.21 20.14
CA MET A 180 -13.41 5.79 21.09
C MET A 180 -12.11 6.60 20.91
N ASP A 181 -11.36 6.75 22.00
CA ASP A 181 -10.07 7.44 22.03
C ASP A 181 -8.93 6.56 21.49
N LEU A 182 -8.19 7.08 20.52
CA LEU A 182 -7.13 6.34 19.82
C LEU A 182 -5.94 6.02 20.72
N GLU A 183 -5.61 6.91 21.65
CA GLU A 183 -4.43 6.77 22.51
C GLU A 183 -4.63 5.72 23.60
N LYS A 184 -5.83 5.68 24.18
CA LYS A 184 -6.21 4.70 25.21
C LYS A 184 -6.61 3.34 24.64
N THR A 185 -6.89 3.27 23.35
CA THR A 185 -7.32 2.02 22.71
C THR A 185 -6.15 1.07 22.46
N ARG A 186 -6.29 -0.18 22.93
CA ARG A 186 -5.33 -1.25 22.69
C ARG A 186 -5.98 -2.48 22.09
N ILE A 187 -5.21 -3.21 21.30
CA ILE A 187 -5.66 -4.48 20.70
C ILE A 187 -5.62 -5.55 21.79
N TYR A 188 -6.78 -6.02 22.24
CA TYR A 188 -6.86 -7.01 23.32
C TYR A 188 -6.98 -8.44 22.79
N ILE A 189 -7.77 -8.63 21.72
CA ILE A 189 -7.88 -9.90 21.01
C ILE A 189 -7.31 -9.74 19.60
N ALA A 190 -6.33 -10.57 19.30
CA ALA A 190 -5.86 -10.82 17.95
C ALA A 190 -5.81 -12.34 17.75
N SER A 191 -6.74 -12.89 16.96
CA SER A 191 -6.87 -14.33 16.78
C SER A 191 -6.98 -14.71 15.31
N THR A 192 -6.63 -15.97 15.01
CA THR A 192 -6.65 -16.51 13.65
C THR A 192 -7.28 -17.88 13.61
N ALA A 193 -8.12 -18.12 12.61
CA ALA A 193 -8.76 -19.41 12.36
C ALA A 193 -8.43 -19.89 10.94
N ARG A 194 -8.41 -21.21 10.74
CA ARG A 194 -8.21 -21.78 9.39
C ARG A 194 -9.48 -21.52 8.58
N ALA A 195 -9.33 -21.02 7.36
CA ALA A 195 -10.46 -20.85 6.43
C ALA A 195 -10.56 -22.04 5.49
N PHE A 196 -11.64 -22.11 4.71
CA PHE A 196 -11.72 -23.02 3.57
C PHE A 196 -10.54 -22.77 2.62
N ARG A 197 -9.80 -23.84 2.28
CA ARG A 197 -8.59 -23.75 1.46
C ARG A 197 -8.92 -24.30 0.07
N PRO A 198 -8.76 -23.49 -0.99
CA PRO A 198 -9.08 -23.94 -2.34
C PRO A 198 -8.24 -25.18 -2.68
N PRO A 199 -8.84 -26.23 -3.25
CA PRO A 199 -8.10 -27.40 -3.69
C PRO A 199 -7.13 -27.01 -4.82
N LYS A 200 -6.03 -27.74 -4.89
CA LYS A 200 -5.01 -27.67 -5.93
C LYS A 200 -4.76 -29.08 -6.46
N SER A 201 -4.12 -29.18 -7.62
CA SER A 201 -3.77 -30.47 -8.24
C SER A 201 -3.00 -31.39 -7.28
N GLY A 202 -3.28 -32.69 -7.37
CA GLY A 202 -2.65 -33.75 -6.55
C GLY A 202 -3.05 -33.73 -5.07
N GLY A 203 -4.30 -33.38 -4.74
CA GLY A 203 -4.80 -33.36 -3.35
C GLY A 203 -4.19 -32.27 -2.47
N ARG A 204 -3.42 -31.34 -3.06
CA ARG A 204 -2.84 -30.21 -2.35
C ARG A 204 -3.92 -29.17 -2.07
N HIS A 205 -3.70 -28.34 -1.08
CA HIS A 205 -4.59 -27.22 -0.78
C HIS A 205 -3.81 -25.92 -0.74
N GLY A 206 -4.48 -24.84 -1.16
CA GLY A 206 -4.00 -23.48 -0.96
C GLY A 206 -3.89 -23.11 0.52
N LYS A 207 -3.54 -21.85 0.79
CA LYS A 207 -3.51 -21.28 2.14
C LYS A 207 -4.58 -20.22 2.23
N ARG A 208 -5.48 -20.33 3.20
CA ARG A 208 -6.41 -19.27 3.58
C ARG A 208 -6.65 -19.28 5.08
N CYS A 209 -6.87 -18.10 5.65
CA CYS A 209 -7.27 -17.98 7.06
C CYS A 209 -8.27 -16.85 7.29
N HIS A 210 -8.99 -16.95 8.40
CA HIS A 210 -9.76 -15.85 8.98
C HIS A 210 -8.94 -15.18 10.07
N VAL A 211 -9.04 -13.86 10.18
CA VAL A 211 -8.36 -13.06 11.20
C VAL A 211 -9.41 -12.21 11.91
N LEU A 212 -9.36 -12.17 13.24
CA LEU A 212 -10.21 -11.35 14.08
C LEU A 212 -9.33 -10.43 14.92
N LEU A 213 -9.56 -9.12 14.79
CA LEU A 213 -8.96 -8.10 15.63
C LEU A 213 -10.08 -7.42 16.42
N ARG A 214 -9.88 -7.30 17.73
CA ARG A 214 -10.74 -6.50 18.59
C ARG A 214 -9.90 -5.57 19.45
N ALA A 215 -10.39 -4.35 19.58
CA ALA A 215 -9.77 -3.31 20.37
C ALA A 215 -10.78 -2.70 21.34
N LYS A 216 -10.30 -2.34 22.52
CA LYS A 216 -11.08 -1.73 23.60
C LYS A 216 -10.22 -0.65 24.25
N GLU A 217 -10.87 0.35 24.82
CA GLU A 217 -10.22 1.36 25.65
C GLU A 217 -9.78 0.74 26.97
N PHE A 218 -8.50 0.93 27.31
CA PHE A 218 -7.99 0.57 28.63
C PHE A 218 -7.77 1.86 29.41
N ASN A 219 -8.38 1.94 30.60
CA ASN A 219 -8.03 2.95 31.58
C ASN A 219 -6.64 2.57 32.13
N LEU A 220 -5.60 3.21 31.58
CA LEU A 220 -4.26 3.05 32.10
C LEU A 220 -4.24 3.66 33.50
N VAL A 221 -4.09 2.82 34.53
CA VAL A 221 -3.69 3.32 35.84
C VAL A 221 -2.27 3.88 35.67
N PRO A 222 -2.01 5.15 36.00
CA PRO A 222 -0.66 5.69 35.91
C PRO A 222 0.25 4.83 36.79
N GLN A 223 1.26 4.21 36.17
CA GLN A 223 2.27 3.49 36.92
C GLN A 223 2.97 4.52 37.80
N LYS A 224 2.93 4.33 39.13
CA LYS A 224 3.71 5.15 40.06
C LYS A 224 5.15 5.08 39.58
N GLU A 225 5.72 6.23 39.23
CA GLU A 225 7.14 6.33 38.95
C GLU A 225 7.87 5.84 40.20
N GLU A 226 8.46 4.64 40.13
CA GLU A 226 9.37 4.15 41.15
C GLU A 226 10.54 5.12 41.18
N LYS A 227 10.48 6.07 42.13
CA LYS A 227 11.60 6.93 42.50
C LYS A 227 12.74 5.99 42.90
N LYS A 228 13.71 5.83 42.00
CA LYS A 228 15.02 5.27 42.32
C LYS A 228 15.84 6.30 43.09
#